data_AF-A0A8S4N4S6-F1
#
_entry.id   AF-A0A8S4N4S6-F1
#
_cell.length_a   1.000
_cell.length_b   1.000
_cell.length_c   1.000
_cell.angle_alpha   90.00
_cell.angle_beta   90.00
_cell.angle_gamma   90.00
#
_symmetry.space_group_name_H-M   'P 1'
#
loop_
_entity.id
_entity.type
_entity.pdbx_description
1 polymer ?
#
loop_
_entity_poly.entity_id
_entity_poly.type
_entity_poly.pdbx_seq_one_letter_code
_entity_poly.pdbx_strand_id
1 'polypeptide(L)'
;PDFKMIANAKRSLFSFLLGASIVVVPLLAYTHRTLYSIITDWYIYILIGYVAAVNLILLGLYKGGQAFQVVVRGGGIGVAFGAGLILSFSDNTVTHFGWYLTFLAFFHWSEYFTTAVCNPHSLTLESYLLNHSREYKIAAVSSWIEFAIEWYFFPGLKQFRFISFIGLLLMIFGESLRKIAMVTARANFNHYVQHVKEEGHTLVTHGVYQYTRHPSYVGWFYWSIGTQLTLCNPLCIVAYTGASWMFFKARIYDEEISLLNFFGEDYLDYKQKVGTGLPWIKGYKVEP
;
A
#
# COMPACT_ATOMS: atom_id res chain seq x y z
N PRO A 1 -27.33 -2.35 3.45
CA PRO A 1 -27.03 -0.96 3.04
C PRO A 1 -26.22 -0.96 1.74
N ASP A 2 -26.82 -0.47 0.66
CA ASP A 2 -26.24 -0.48 -0.68
C ASP A 2 -24.86 0.19 -0.71
N PHE A 3 -23.87 -0.52 -1.27
CA PHE A 3 -22.53 -0.03 -1.57
C PHE A 3 -22.62 1.05 -2.68
N LYS A 4 -23.15 2.23 -2.36
CA LYS A 4 -23.15 3.34 -3.32
C LYS A 4 -21.79 3.99 -3.30
N MET A 5 -20.89 3.46 -4.14
CA MET A 5 -19.53 3.96 -4.28
C MET A 5 -19.54 5.47 -4.56
N ILE A 6 -18.95 6.24 -3.64
CA ILE A 6 -18.94 7.71 -3.72
C ILE A 6 -18.17 8.17 -4.96
N ALA A 7 -18.45 9.38 -5.45
CA ALA A 7 -17.88 9.91 -6.68
C ALA A 7 -16.34 9.84 -6.70
N ASN A 8 -15.69 10.09 -5.57
CA ASN A 8 -14.22 10.06 -5.47
C ASN A 8 -13.63 8.65 -5.60
N ALA A 9 -14.31 7.61 -5.10
CA ALA A 9 -13.89 6.22 -5.32
C ALA A 9 -13.97 5.85 -6.82
N LYS A 10 -15.04 6.24 -7.51
CA LYS A 10 -15.19 6.05 -8.97
C LYS A 10 -14.09 6.76 -9.76
N ARG A 11 -13.79 8.01 -9.41
CA ARG A 11 -12.73 8.82 -10.04
C ARG A 11 -11.34 8.20 -9.83
N SER A 12 -11.04 7.78 -8.60
CA SER A 12 -9.77 7.11 -8.28
C SER A 12 -9.61 5.80 -9.03
N LEU A 13 -10.64 4.94 -9.06
CA LEU A 13 -10.63 3.69 -9.81
C LEU A 13 -10.46 3.93 -11.32
N PHE A 14 -11.24 4.84 -11.91
CA PHE A 14 -11.14 5.17 -13.33
C PHE A 14 -9.74 5.65 -13.71
N SER A 15 -9.20 6.62 -12.97
CA SER A 15 -7.87 7.17 -13.24
C SER A 15 -6.76 6.14 -13.03
N PHE A 16 -6.86 5.30 -11.99
CA PHE A 16 -5.92 4.19 -11.78
C PHE A 16 -5.92 3.20 -12.94
N LEU A 17 -7.10 2.75 -13.38
CA LEU A 17 -7.21 1.83 -14.52
C LEU A 17 -6.70 2.48 -15.81
N LEU A 18 -7.01 3.76 -16.03
CA LEU A 18 -6.48 4.51 -17.16
C LEU A 18 -4.94 4.50 -17.12
N GLY A 19 -4.31 4.90 -16.02
CA GLY A 19 -2.84 4.88 -15.90
C GLY A 19 -2.23 3.47 -16.04
N ALA A 20 -2.87 2.47 -15.44
CA ALA A 20 -2.42 1.07 -15.49
C ALA A 20 -2.51 0.47 -16.89
N SER A 21 -3.37 1.00 -17.77
CA SER A 21 -3.50 0.52 -19.15
C SER A 21 -2.25 0.76 -20.02
N ILE A 22 -1.20 1.40 -19.49
CA ILE A 22 0.14 1.44 -20.11
C ILE A 22 0.68 0.03 -20.44
N VAL A 23 0.25 -1.00 -19.71
CA VAL A 23 0.59 -2.41 -19.98
C VAL A 23 0.14 -2.90 -21.35
N VAL A 24 -0.84 -2.22 -21.98
CA VAL A 24 -1.33 -2.55 -23.32
C VAL A 24 -0.27 -2.24 -24.38
N VAL A 25 0.62 -1.26 -24.16
CA VAL A 25 1.65 -0.85 -25.12
C VAL A 25 2.52 -2.03 -25.58
N PRO A 26 3.22 -2.77 -24.69
CA PRO A 26 3.99 -3.93 -25.11
C PRO A 26 3.12 -5.07 -25.67
N LEU A 27 1.86 -5.21 -25.23
CA LEU A 27 0.96 -6.24 -25.76
C LEU A 27 0.58 -5.98 -27.23
N LEU A 28 0.42 -4.71 -27.63
CA LEU A 28 0.14 -4.34 -29.01
C LEU A 28 1.27 -4.70 -29.96
N ALA A 29 2.52 -4.71 -29.48
CA ALA A 29 3.68 -5.10 -30.28
C ALA A 29 3.53 -6.51 -30.86
N TYR A 30 2.88 -7.43 -30.12
CA TYR A 30 2.69 -8.82 -30.55
C TYR A 30 1.52 -9.02 -31.52
N THR A 31 0.69 -8.00 -31.76
CA THR A 31 -0.50 -8.15 -32.62
C THR A 31 -0.17 -8.02 -34.11
N HIS A 32 0.89 -7.30 -34.48
CA HIS A 32 1.25 -7.06 -35.87
C HIS A 32 2.75 -6.75 -36.02
N ARG A 33 3.40 -7.29 -37.07
CA ARG A 33 4.86 -7.14 -37.28
C ARG A 33 5.32 -5.68 -37.40
N THR A 34 4.55 -4.82 -38.05
CA THR A 34 4.87 -3.38 -38.14
C THR A 34 4.78 -2.70 -36.77
N LEU A 35 3.78 -3.05 -35.96
CA LEU A 35 3.63 -2.52 -34.61
C LEU A 35 4.77 -3.00 -33.73
N TYR A 36 5.20 -4.26 -33.88
CA TYR A 36 6.37 -4.80 -33.21
C TYR A 36 7.59 -3.88 -33.42
N SER A 37 7.98 -3.64 -34.68
CA SER A 37 9.14 -2.79 -35.01
C SER A 37 9.01 -1.38 -34.43
N ILE A 38 7.87 -0.72 -34.65
CA ILE A 38 7.66 0.65 -34.16
C ILE A 38 7.77 0.70 -32.63
N ILE A 39 7.12 -0.23 -31.94
CA ILE A 39 7.07 -0.25 -30.49
C ILE A 39 8.44 -0.59 -29.91
N THR A 40 9.19 -1.53 -30.49
CA THR A 40 10.55 -1.83 -30.01
C THR A 40 11.51 -0.67 -30.26
N ASP A 41 11.46 -0.03 -31.43
CA ASP A 41 12.40 1.03 -31.80
C ASP A 41 12.15 2.33 -30.99
N TRP A 42 10.89 2.62 -30.66
CA TRP A 42 10.47 3.85 -29.97
C TRP A 42 9.96 3.61 -28.55
N TYR A 43 10.25 2.47 -27.95
CA TYR A 43 9.59 1.98 -26.74
C TYR A 43 9.50 3.01 -25.61
N ILE A 44 10.65 3.58 -25.22
CA ILE A 44 10.72 4.53 -24.11
C ILE A 44 9.97 5.83 -24.42
N TYR A 45 10.01 6.30 -25.67
CA TYR A 45 9.32 7.52 -26.10
C TYR A 45 7.80 7.31 -26.14
N ILE A 46 7.35 6.12 -26.54
CA ILE A 46 5.92 5.75 -26.51
C ILE A 46 5.42 5.72 -25.06
N LEU A 47 6.19 5.14 -24.13
CA LEU A 47 5.82 5.15 -22.71
C LEU A 47 5.76 6.57 -22.14
N ILE A 48 6.75 7.42 -22.42
CA ILE A 48 6.74 8.83 -22.00
C ILE A 48 5.53 9.57 -22.60
N GLY A 49 5.29 9.40 -23.90
CA GLY A 49 4.16 9.99 -24.60
C GLY A 49 2.82 9.54 -24.03
N TYR A 50 2.70 8.26 -23.67
CA TYR A 50 1.52 7.70 -23.02
C TYR A 50 1.27 8.36 -21.66
N VAL A 51 2.30 8.48 -20.81
CA VAL A 51 2.18 9.12 -19.49
C VAL A 51 1.78 10.58 -19.64
N ALA A 52 2.37 11.31 -20.59
CA ALA A 52 1.99 12.68 -20.91
C ALA A 52 0.51 12.76 -21.35
N ALA A 53 0.08 11.89 -22.27
CA ALA A 53 -1.29 11.83 -22.76
C ALA A 53 -2.31 11.55 -21.66
N VAL A 54 -2.05 10.57 -20.77
CA VAL A 54 -2.92 10.30 -19.61
C VAL A 54 -3.06 11.53 -18.72
N ASN A 55 -1.96 12.21 -18.40
CA ASN A 55 -2.00 13.41 -17.56
C ASN A 55 -2.76 14.57 -18.25
N LEU A 56 -2.59 14.75 -19.56
CA LEU A 56 -3.32 15.76 -20.34
C LEU A 56 -4.83 15.44 -20.42
N ILE A 57 -5.20 14.17 -20.62
CA ILE A 57 -6.60 13.72 -20.60
C ILE A 57 -7.23 14.01 -19.23
N LEU A 58 -6.54 13.63 -18.14
CA LEU A 58 -7.03 13.88 -16.78
C LEU A 58 -7.16 15.38 -16.48
N LEU A 59 -6.23 16.21 -16.95
CA LEU A 59 -6.29 17.66 -16.84
C LEU A 59 -7.46 18.26 -17.63
N GLY A 60 -7.74 17.74 -18.84
CA GLY A 60 -8.86 18.18 -19.66
C GLY A 60 -10.23 17.80 -19.08
N LEU A 61 -10.34 16.58 -18.54
CA LEU A 61 -11.58 16.06 -17.93
C LEU A 61 -11.89 16.67 -16.57
N TYR A 62 -10.86 17.04 -15.78
CA TYR A 62 -11.01 17.52 -14.41
C TYR A 62 -10.29 18.86 -14.24
N LYS A 63 -11.06 19.95 -14.20
CA LYS A 63 -10.53 21.30 -13.99
C LYS A 63 -10.30 21.57 -12.51
N GLY A 64 -9.06 21.39 -12.03
CA GLY A 64 -8.60 21.81 -10.70
C GLY A 64 -9.40 21.23 -9.51
N GLY A 65 -9.07 21.70 -8.31
CA GLY A 65 -9.76 21.32 -7.07
C GLY A 65 -9.54 19.86 -6.63
N GLN A 66 -10.36 19.41 -5.67
CA GLN A 66 -10.19 18.10 -5.03
C GLN A 66 -10.35 16.93 -6.01
N ALA A 67 -11.31 17.02 -6.94
CA ALA A 67 -11.53 15.98 -7.94
C ALA A 67 -10.31 15.76 -8.83
N PHE A 68 -9.68 16.84 -9.29
CA PHE A 68 -8.43 16.79 -10.05
C PHE A 68 -7.29 16.14 -9.23
N GLN A 69 -7.16 16.52 -7.96
CA GLN A 69 -6.13 15.96 -7.07
C GLN A 69 -6.31 14.44 -6.85
N VAL A 70 -7.55 13.95 -6.81
CA VAL A 70 -7.85 12.51 -6.72
C VAL A 70 -7.44 11.77 -7.99
N VAL A 71 -7.79 12.31 -9.16
CA VAL A 71 -7.51 11.61 -10.44
C VAL A 71 -6.05 11.65 -10.83
N VAL A 72 -5.32 12.73 -10.55
CA VAL A 72 -3.88 12.79 -10.85
C VAL A 72 -3.10 11.81 -9.98
N ARG A 73 -3.44 11.68 -8.69
CA ARG A 73 -2.84 10.66 -7.81
C ARG A 73 -3.21 9.26 -8.26
N GLY A 74 -4.50 8.99 -8.49
CA GLY A 74 -4.97 7.69 -8.95
C GLY A 74 -4.29 7.27 -10.26
N GLY A 75 -4.25 8.18 -11.24
CA GLY A 75 -3.58 7.99 -12.53
C GLY A 75 -2.07 7.81 -12.42
N GLY A 76 -1.39 8.63 -11.64
CA GLY A 76 0.05 8.50 -11.41
C GLY A 76 0.42 7.18 -10.73
N ILE A 77 -0.35 6.76 -9.72
CA ILE A 77 -0.20 5.44 -9.09
C ILE A 77 -0.51 4.32 -10.10
N GLY A 78 -1.54 4.48 -10.93
CA GLY A 78 -1.87 3.53 -12.00
C GLY A 78 -0.73 3.35 -13.00
N VAL A 79 -0.09 4.45 -13.42
CA VAL A 79 1.10 4.41 -14.29
C VAL A 79 2.24 3.65 -13.60
N ALA A 80 2.51 3.92 -12.33
CA ALA A 80 3.54 3.21 -11.56
C ALA A 80 3.22 1.70 -11.45
N PHE A 81 1.95 1.36 -11.19
CA PHE A 81 1.49 -0.03 -11.15
C PHE A 81 1.72 -0.74 -12.49
N GLY A 82 1.32 -0.12 -13.60
CA GLY A 82 1.49 -0.66 -14.94
C GLY A 82 2.96 -0.77 -15.36
N ALA A 83 3.80 0.22 -15.03
CA ALA A 83 5.24 0.15 -15.24
C ALA A 83 5.86 -1.00 -14.42
N GLY A 84 5.44 -1.17 -13.16
CA GLY A 84 5.82 -2.31 -12.33
C GLY A 84 5.46 -3.65 -12.99
N LEU A 85 4.26 -3.77 -13.57
CA LEU A 85 3.84 -4.99 -14.28
C LEU A 85 4.72 -5.25 -15.50
N ILE A 86 4.99 -4.23 -16.32
CA ILE A 86 5.89 -4.36 -17.48
C ILE A 86 7.27 -4.87 -17.04
N LEU A 87 7.85 -4.28 -15.99
CA LEU A 87 9.14 -4.71 -15.45
C LEU A 87 9.08 -6.14 -14.89
N SER A 88 7.96 -6.52 -14.26
CA SER A 88 7.74 -7.85 -13.69
C SER A 88 7.84 -8.97 -14.73
N PHE A 89 7.56 -8.67 -16.01
CA PHE A 89 7.61 -9.63 -17.12
C PHE A 89 8.77 -9.36 -18.09
N SER A 90 9.78 -8.59 -17.67
CA SER A 90 10.90 -8.21 -18.54
C SER A 90 12.06 -9.24 -18.59
N ASP A 91 11.90 -10.38 -17.92
CA ASP A 91 12.84 -11.53 -17.88
C ASP A 91 14.31 -11.15 -17.66
N ASN A 92 14.57 -10.18 -16.78
CA ASN A 92 15.90 -9.66 -16.52
C ASN A 92 16.13 -9.42 -15.01
N THR A 93 17.26 -8.79 -14.69
CA THR A 93 17.68 -8.56 -13.31
C THR A 93 16.80 -7.59 -12.53
N VAL A 94 15.89 -6.85 -13.19
CA VAL A 94 14.95 -5.89 -12.57
C VAL A 94 13.54 -6.43 -12.39
N THR A 95 13.26 -7.69 -12.74
CA THR A 95 11.95 -8.34 -12.54
C THR A 95 11.41 -8.18 -11.12
N HIS A 96 12.25 -8.42 -10.10
CA HIS A 96 11.85 -8.29 -8.69
C HIS A 96 11.51 -6.85 -8.28
N PHE A 97 12.20 -5.86 -8.89
CA PHE A 97 11.86 -4.45 -8.72
C PHE A 97 10.48 -4.13 -9.31
N GLY A 98 10.12 -4.80 -10.42
CA GLY A 98 8.78 -4.78 -10.97
C GLY A 98 7.72 -5.23 -9.97
N TRP A 99 7.92 -6.39 -9.32
CA TRP A 99 7.00 -6.90 -8.30
C TRP A 99 6.85 -5.91 -7.14
N TYR A 100 7.97 -5.39 -6.66
CA TYR A 100 7.99 -4.35 -5.62
C TYR A 100 7.17 -3.13 -6.03
N LEU A 101 7.40 -2.57 -7.22
CA LEU A 101 6.73 -1.37 -7.70
C LEU A 101 5.23 -1.59 -7.91
N THR A 102 4.84 -2.72 -8.47
CA THR A 102 3.43 -3.10 -8.65
C THR A 102 2.70 -3.12 -7.33
N PHE A 103 3.23 -3.81 -6.32
CA PHE A 103 2.56 -3.92 -5.03
C PHE A 103 2.66 -2.64 -4.18
N LEU A 104 3.72 -1.85 -4.32
CA LEU A 104 3.82 -0.53 -3.70
C LEU A 104 2.73 0.40 -4.24
N ALA A 105 2.58 0.46 -5.56
CA ALA A 105 1.53 1.24 -6.20
C ALA A 105 0.14 0.73 -5.79
N PHE A 106 -0.06 -0.60 -5.80
CA PHE A 106 -1.33 -1.19 -5.40
C PHE A 106 -1.67 -0.88 -3.94
N PHE A 107 -0.72 -0.98 -3.00
CA PHE A 107 -0.92 -0.63 -1.59
C PHE A 107 -1.46 0.79 -1.44
N HIS A 108 -0.80 1.77 -2.07
CA HIS A 108 -1.22 3.17 -1.95
C HIS A 108 -2.60 3.46 -2.56
N TRP A 109 -2.88 2.86 -3.72
CA TRP A 109 -4.20 3.02 -4.34
C TRP A 109 -5.30 2.29 -3.55
N SER A 110 -5.05 1.05 -3.12
CA SER A 110 -6.01 0.21 -2.42
C SER A 110 -6.38 0.78 -1.06
N GLU A 111 -5.47 1.47 -0.36
CA GLU A 111 -5.75 2.21 0.87
C GLU A 111 -6.80 3.30 0.67
N TYR A 112 -6.60 4.16 -0.34
CA TYR A 112 -7.55 5.21 -0.67
C TYR A 112 -8.89 4.62 -1.10
N PHE A 113 -8.85 3.63 -2.00
CA PHE A 113 -10.05 3.02 -2.55
C PHE A 113 -10.88 2.32 -1.46
N THR A 114 -10.23 1.52 -0.61
CA THR A 114 -10.89 0.80 0.48
C THR A 114 -11.49 1.77 1.49
N THR A 115 -10.79 2.85 1.83
CA THR A 115 -11.31 3.90 2.72
C THR A 115 -12.51 4.59 2.11
N ALA A 116 -12.45 4.95 0.83
CA ALA A 116 -13.56 5.61 0.14
C ALA A 116 -14.82 4.74 0.08
N VAL A 117 -14.65 3.43 0.14
CA VAL A 117 -15.73 2.45 0.10
C VAL A 117 -16.25 2.10 1.50
N CYS A 118 -15.36 1.94 2.48
CA CYS A 118 -15.70 1.42 3.82
C CYS A 118 -15.92 2.50 4.87
N ASN A 119 -15.25 3.65 4.73
CA ASN A 119 -15.37 4.81 5.61
C ASN A 119 -15.25 6.14 4.80
N PRO A 120 -16.24 6.48 3.98
CA PRO A 120 -16.19 7.67 3.13
C PRO A 120 -16.14 8.99 3.92
N HIS A 121 -16.57 8.99 5.19
CA HIS A 121 -16.57 10.17 6.05
C HIS A 121 -15.16 10.61 6.45
N SER A 122 -14.23 9.66 6.64
CA SER A 122 -12.83 9.94 6.96
C SER A 122 -11.93 10.10 5.72
N LEU A 123 -12.50 10.07 4.51
CA LEU A 123 -11.72 10.05 3.28
C LEU A 123 -11.08 11.41 2.98
N THR A 124 -9.76 11.44 2.89
CA THR A 124 -9.00 12.62 2.47
C THR A 124 -7.99 12.25 1.38
N LEU A 125 -7.30 13.24 0.81
CA LEU A 125 -6.19 12.98 -0.13
C LEU A 125 -5.02 12.24 0.55
N GLU A 126 -4.91 12.33 1.87
CA GLU A 126 -3.88 11.65 2.66
C GLU A 126 -4.16 10.15 2.80
N SER A 127 -5.39 9.69 2.55
CA SER A 127 -5.76 8.27 2.57
C SER A 127 -5.04 7.43 1.49
N TYR A 128 -4.41 8.07 0.50
CA TYR A 128 -3.46 7.38 -0.40
C TYR A 128 -2.14 6.98 0.30
N LEU A 129 -1.84 7.56 1.47
CA LEU A 129 -0.63 7.35 2.25
C LEU A 129 0.69 7.63 1.53
N LEU A 130 0.67 8.43 0.45
CA LEU A 130 1.88 8.79 -0.31
C LEU A 130 2.86 9.66 0.49
N ASN A 131 2.34 10.51 1.37
CA ASN A 131 3.10 11.52 2.11
C ASN A 131 2.76 11.48 3.59
N HIS A 132 2.81 10.30 4.22
CA HIS A 132 2.37 10.18 5.62
C HIS A 132 3.41 10.63 6.66
N SER A 133 4.72 10.60 6.33
CA SER A 133 5.78 11.04 7.25
C SER A 133 7.09 11.35 6.52
N ARG A 134 8.00 12.09 7.16
CA ARG A 134 9.35 12.33 6.64
C ARG A 134 10.17 11.04 6.69
N GLU A 135 10.00 10.27 7.75
CA GLU A 135 10.65 9.00 8.04
C GLU A 135 10.36 7.98 6.94
N TYR A 136 9.10 7.91 6.48
CA TYR A 136 8.71 7.06 5.35
C TYR A 136 9.43 7.41 4.06
N LYS A 137 9.52 8.71 3.73
CA LYS A 137 10.23 9.15 2.52
C LYS A 137 11.70 8.80 2.59
N ILE A 138 12.33 9.02 3.74
CA ILE A 138 13.73 8.65 3.98
C ILE A 138 13.91 7.14 3.81
N ALA A 139 13.03 6.32 4.40
CA ALA A 139 13.08 4.87 4.27
C ALA A 139 12.96 4.44 2.81
N ALA A 140 11.94 4.92 2.09
CA ALA A 140 11.70 4.58 0.68
C ALA A 140 12.90 4.96 -0.20
N VAL A 141 13.39 6.18 -0.10
CA VAL A 141 14.57 6.64 -0.85
C VAL A 141 15.81 5.83 -0.49
N SER A 142 16.02 5.52 0.79
CA SER A 142 17.14 4.69 1.24
C SER A 142 17.07 3.29 0.62
N SER A 143 15.86 2.69 0.55
CA SER A 143 15.67 1.37 -0.08
C SER A 143 15.98 1.37 -1.58
N TRP A 144 15.66 2.46 -2.28
CA TRP A 144 15.96 2.60 -3.71
C TRP A 144 17.44 2.84 -3.94
N ILE A 145 18.09 3.62 -3.08
CA ILE A 145 19.54 3.85 -3.14
C ILE A 145 20.30 2.55 -2.87
N GLU A 146 19.96 1.82 -1.80
CA GLU A 146 20.56 0.52 -1.50
C GLU A 146 20.37 -0.46 -2.67
N PHE A 147 19.15 -0.57 -3.19
CA PHE A 147 18.87 -1.43 -4.32
C PHE A 147 19.71 -1.06 -5.55
N ALA A 148 19.78 0.23 -5.91
CA ALA A 148 20.50 0.69 -7.09
C ALA A 148 22.02 0.49 -6.97
N ILE A 149 22.60 0.81 -5.81
CA ILE A 149 24.03 0.61 -5.54
C ILE A 149 24.36 -0.89 -5.60
N GLU A 150 23.61 -1.72 -4.89
CA GLU A 150 23.87 -3.16 -4.85
C GLU A 150 23.56 -3.85 -6.17
N TRP A 151 22.55 -3.40 -6.92
CA TRP A 151 22.29 -3.91 -8.27
C TRP A 151 23.44 -3.58 -9.24
N TYR A 152 24.05 -2.40 -9.13
CA TYR A 152 25.18 -2.00 -9.97
C TYR A 152 26.48 -2.73 -9.62
N PHE A 153 26.85 -2.79 -8.33
CA PHE A 153 28.12 -3.37 -7.89
C PHE A 153 28.05 -4.89 -7.60
N PHE A 154 26.89 -5.38 -7.17
CA PHE A 154 26.68 -6.76 -6.70
C PHE A 154 25.39 -7.38 -7.26
N PRO A 155 25.20 -7.42 -8.60
CA PRO A 155 23.93 -7.84 -9.21
C PRO A 155 23.46 -9.24 -8.78
N GLY A 156 24.38 -10.14 -8.44
CA GLY A 156 24.07 -11.47 -7.93
C GLY A 156 23.25 -11.47 -6.63
N LEU A 157 23.43 -10.46 -5.77
CA LEU A 157 22.64 -10.28 -4.55
C LEU A 157 21.15 -10.06 -4.85
N LYS A 158 20.83 -9.47 -6.01
CA LYS A 158 19.45 -9.18 -6.44
C LYS A 158 18.80 -10.34 -7.19
N GLN A 159 19.53 -11.45 -7.37
CA GLN A 159 19.08 -12.65 -8.08
C GLN A 159 18.67 -13.80 -7.14
N PHE A 160 18.63 -13.59 -5.83
CA PHE A 160 18.10 -14.59 -4.88
C PHE A 160 16.57 -14.70 -4.99
N ARG A 161 16.09 -15.30 -6.09
CA ARG A 161 14.67 -15.42 -6.44
C ARG A 161 13.82 -16.00 -5.32
N PHE A 162 14.36 -16.98 -4.58
CA PHE A 162 13.66 -17.57 -3.45
C PHE A 162 13.37 -16.53 -2.35
N ILE A 163 14.35 -15.70 -1.99
CA ILE A 163 14.17 -14.63 -0.98
C ILE A 163 13.17 -13.60 -1.50
N SER A 164 13.30 -13.18 -2.76
CA SER A 164 12.36 -12.25 -3.37
C SER A 164 10.93 -12.79 -3.41
N PHE A 165 10.76 -14.09 -3.66
CA PHE A 165 9.46 -14.77 -3.66
C PHE A 165 8.84 -14.83 -2.25
N ILE A 166 9.64 -15.13 -1.22
CA ILE A 166 9.16 -15.03 0.17
C ILE A 166 8.71 -13.60 0.50
N GLY A 167 9.48 -12.59 0.05
CA GLY A 167 9.10 -11.18 0.16
C GLY A 167 7.76 -10.89 -0.50
N LEU A 168 7.55 -11.38 -1.72
CA LEU A 168 6.28 -11.23 -2.45
C LEU A 168 5.11 -11.87 -1.70
N LEU A 169 5.28 -13.08 -1.16
CA LEU A 169 4.24 -13.75 -0.35
C LEU A 169 3.90 -12.94 0.91
N LEU A 170 4.90 -12.36 1.58
CA LEU A 170 4.68 -11.49 2.74
C LEU A 170 3.95 -10.19 2.36
N MET A 171 4.27 -9.60 1.21
CA MET A 171 3.55 -8.43 0.70
C MET A 171 2.09 -8.77 0.38
N ILE A 172 1.81 -9.91 -0.28
CA ILE A 172 0.44 -10.37 -0.55
C ILE A 172 -0.31 -10.59 0.77
N PHE A 173 0.27 -11.32 1.71
CA PHE A 173 -0.32 -11.59 3.02
C PHE A 173 -0.63 -10.28 3.76
N GLY A 174 0.35 -9.38 3.86
CA GLY A 174 0.22 -8.13 4.59
C GLY A 174 -0.81 -7.18 3.95
N GLU A 175 -0.81 -7.10 2.62
CA GLU A 175 -1.79 -6.35 1.83
C GLU A 175 -3.20 -6.89 2.11
N SER A 176 -3.42 -8.19 1.94
CA SER A 176 -4.71 -8.82 2.17
C SER A 176 -5.21 -8.64 3.60
N LEU A 177 -4.38 -8.94 4.60
CA LEU A 177 -4.77 -8.82 6.02
C LEU A 177 -5.17 -7.38 6.37
N ARG A 178 -4.43 -6.39 5.86
CA ARG A 178 -4.73 -4.99 6.09
C ARG A 178 -6.07 -4.58 5.46
N LYS A 179 -6.34 -4.98 4.22
CA LYS A 179 -7.62 -4.67 3.55
C LYS A 179 -8.79 -5.39 4.20
N ILE A 180 -8.61 -6.65 4.60
CA ILE A 180 -9.65 -7.39 5.32
C ILE A 180 -9.95 -6.71 6.67
N ALA A 181 -8.94 -6.22 7.39
CA ALA A 181 -9.13 -5.45 8.62
C ALA A 181 -9.97 -4.18 8.39
N MET A 182 -9.61 -3.39 7.37
CA MET A 182 -10.37 -2.17 7.00
C MET A 182 -11.82 -2.49 6.63
N VAL A 183 -12.05 -3.54 5.83
CA VAL A 183 -13.40 -3.97 5.42
C VAL A 183 -14.20 -4.53 6.61
N THR A 184 -13.55 -5.19 7.56
CA THR A 184 -14.20 -5.73 8.77
C THR A 184 -14.59 -4.60 9.72
N ALA A 185 -13.69 -3.64 9.97
CA ALA A 185 -13.94 -2.54 10.90
C ALA A 185 -14.82 -1.42 10.31
N ARG A 186 -14.82 -1.24 8.98
CA ARG A 186 -15.62 -0.23 8.26
C ARG A 186 -15.41 1.18 8.83
N ALA A 187 -16.49 1.84 9.25
CA ALA A 187 -16.47 3.18 9.83
C ALA A 187 -15.67 3.27 11.15
N ASN A 188 -15.42 2.14 11.82
CA ASN A 188 -14.57 2.08 13.02
C ASN A 188 -13.07 2.05 12.68
N PHE A 189 -12.69 1.97 11.39
CA PHE A 189 -11.29 2.08 10.97
C PHE A 189 -10.95 3.53 10.61
N ASN A 190 -9.80 4.00 11.10
CA ASN A 190 -9.24 5.29 10.73
C ASN A 190 -7.71 5.20 10.56
N HIS A 191 -7.15 6.00 9.66
CA HIS A 191 -5.69 6.10 9.46
C HIS A 191 -4.98 6.79 10.62
N TYR A 192 -5.71 7.58 11.41
CA TYR A 192 -5.21 8.27 12.60
C TYR A 192 -5.80 7.65 13.86
N VAL A 193 -4.99 7.53 14.92
CA VAL A 193 -5.48 7.12 16.24
C VAL A 193 -6.49 8.15 16.71
N GLN A 194 -7.66 7.68 17.14
CA GLN A 194 -8.71 8.54 17.66
C GLN A 194 -8.60 8.60 19.18
N HIS A 195 -8.58 9.81 19.74
CA HIS A 195 -8.53 10.05 21.19
C HIS A 195 -9.88 10.43 21.80
N VAL A 196 -10.88 10.66 20.94
CA VAL A 196 -12.26 10.95 21.33
C VAL A 196 -13.18 9.93 20.67
N LYS A 197 -14.14 9.39 21.41
CA LYS A 197 -15.11 8.43 20.89
C LYS A 197 -16.17 9.18 20.08
N GLU A 198 -16.21 8.92 18.78
CA GLU A 198 -17.30 9.40 17.91
C GLU A 198 -18.59 8.62 18.14
N GLU A 199 -19.73 9.26 17.86
CA GLU A 199 -21.04 8.62 17.89
C GLU A 199 -21.09 7.49 16.84
N GLY A 200 -21.48 6.29 17.26
CA GLY A 200 -21.46 5.10 16.40
C GLY A 200 -20.13 4.33 16.37
N HIS A 201 -19.07 4.81 17.05
CA HIS A 201 -17.84 4.03 17.22
C HIS A 201 -18.09 2.82 18.14
N THR A 202 -17.92 1.63 17.59
CA THR A 202 -18.19 0.33 18.24
C THR A 202 -16.95 -0.55 18.27
N LEU A 203 -16.86 -1.40 19.29
CA LEU A 203 -15.76 -2.34 19.43
C LEU A 203 -15.94 -3.51 18.44
N VAL A 204 -14.93 -3.73 17.58
CA VAL A 204 -14.93 -4.79 16.56
C VAL A 204 -14.07 -5.97 17.02
N THR A 205 -14.70 -7.11 17.27
CA THR A 205 -14.05 -8.34 17.81
C THR A 205 -14.24 -9.57 16.91
N HIS A 206 -14.92 -9.43 15.76
CA HIS A 206 -15.20 -10.51 14.82
C HIS A 206 -14.31 -10.44 13.56
N GLY A 207 -14.40 -11.46 12.70
CA GLY A 207 -13.59 -11.50 11.47
C GLY A 207 -12.11 -11.64 11.80
N VAL A 208 -11.23 -10.85 11.16
CA VAL A 208 -9.78 -10.91 11.45
C VAL A 208 -9.42 -10.43 12.85
N TYR A 209 -10.30 -9.65 13.49
CA TYR A 209 -10.10 -9.15 14.85
C TYR A 209 -10.19 -10.27 15.90
N GLN A 210 -10.80 -11.43 15.60
CA GLN A 210 -10.79 -12.56 16.55
C GLN A 210 -9.40 -13.19 16.74
N TYR A 211 -8.47 -12.97 15.79
CA TYR A 211 -7.13 -13.57 15.81
C TYR A 211 -6.05 -12.61 16.33
N THR A 212 -6.26 -11.32 16.14
CA THR A 212 -5.36 -10.26 16.61
C THR A 212 -6.16 -8.99 16.84
N ARG A 213 -5.80 -8.22 17.87
CA ARG A 213 -6.43 -6.93 18.16
C ARG A 213 -6.12 -5.85 17.13
N HIS A 214 -4.99 -5.99 16.43
CA HIS A 214 -4.47 -4.97 15.51
C HIS A 214 -4.13 -5.54 14.12
N PRO A 215 -5.09 -6.18 13.42
CA PRO A 215 -4.81 -6.89 12.16
C PRO A 215 -4.28 -5.97 11.06
N SER A 216 -4.73 -4.72 11.01
CA SER A 216 -4.24 -3.73 10.04
C SER A 216 -2.77 -3.36 10.24
N TYR A 217 -2.29 -3.39 11.48
CA TYR A 217 -0.89 -3.13 11.84
C TYR A 217 -0.03 -4.36 11.62
N VAL A 218 -0.53 -5.55 11.93
CA VAL A 218 0.11 -6.81 11.57
C VAL A 218 0.32 -6.88 10.05
N GLY A 219 -0.73 -6.58 9.27
CA GLY A 219 -0.65 -6.57 7.82
C GLY A 219 0.40 -5.57 7.31
N TRP A 220 0.39 -4.33 7.82
CA TRP A 220 1.37 -3.32 7.41
C TRP A 220 2.80 -3.69 7.81
N PHE A 221 3.02 -4.22 9.02
CA PHE A 221 4.33 -4.64 9.49
C PHE A 221 4.97 -5.72 8.59
N TYR A 222 4.23 -6.78 8.26
CA TYR A 222 4.76 -7.83 7.39
C TYR A 222 4.86 -7.39 5.93
N TRP A 223 3.95 -6.54 5.47
CA TRP A 223 4.05 -5.94 4.14
C TRP A 223 5.33 -5.12 4.00
N SER A 224 5.67 -4.28 4.98
CA SER A 224 6.85 -3.41 4.91
C SER A 224 8.14 -4.22 4.87
N ILE A 225 8.25 -5.29 5.65
CA ILE A 225 9.38 -6.23 5.62
C ILE A 225 9.44 -6.96 4.28
N GLY A 226 8.28 -7.44 3.79
CA GLY A 226 8.15 -8.11 2.50
C GLY A 226 8.68 -7.26 1.33
N THR A 227 8.49 -5.93 1.39
CA THR A 227 9.05 -5.03 0.36
C THR A 227 10.57 -5.11 0.26
N GLN A 228 11.27 -5.20 1.39
CA GLN A 228 12.73 -5.22 1.43
C GLN A 228 13.30 -6.61 1.13
N LEU A 229 12.59 -7.67 1.51
CA LEU A 229 12.88 -9.04 1.08
C LEU A 229 12.75 -9.20 -0.43
N THR A 230 11.69 -8.63 -1.02
CA THR A 230 11.48 -8.64 -2.47
C THR A 230 12.67 -8.02 -3.22
N LEU A 231 13.19 -6.91 -2.69
CA LEU A 231 14.36 -6.22 -3.23
C LEU A 231 15.70 -6.85 -2.84
N CYS A 232 15.72 -7.88 -1.99
CA CYS A 232 16.95 -8.45 -1.42
C CYS A 232 17.87 -7.36 -0.84
N ASN A 233 17.31 -6.43 -0.07
CA ASN A 233 18.03 -5.31 0.55
C ASN A 233 18.40 -5.66 2.01
N PRO A 234 19.60 -6.20 2.29
CA PRO A 234 19.95 -6.68 3.63
C PRO A 234 19.90 -5.59 4.69
N LEU A 235 20.33 -4.36 4.40
CA LEU A 235 20.34 -3.27 5.37
C LEU A 235 18.92 -2.76 5.63
N CYS A 236 18.16 -2.50 4.57
CA CYS A 236 16.77 -2.05 4.72
C CYS A 236 15.87 -3.12 5.33
N ILE A 237 16.10 -4.42 5.18
CA ILE A 237 15.34 -5.46 5.90
C ILE A 237 15.43 -5.22 7.41
N VAL A 238 16.64 -5.03 7.94
CA VAL A 238 16.85 -4.79 9.38
C VAL A 238 16.25 -3.45 9.80
N ALA A 239 16.53 -2.39 9.03
CA ALA A 239 16.06 -1.04 9.33
C ALA A 239 14.52 -0.94 9.31
N TYR A 240 13.86 -1.48 8.29
CA TYR A 240 12.40 -1.48 8.17
C TYR A 240 11.74 -2.29 9.27
N THR A 241 12.31 -3.46 9.61
CA THR A 241 11.80 -4.29 10.71
C THR A 241 11.87 -3.53 12.03
N GLY A 242 13.03 -2.99 12.38
CA GLY A 242 13.22 -2.23 13.62
C GLY A 242 12.35 -0.98 13.70
N ALA A 243 12.35 -0.17 12.64
CA ALA A 243 11.56 1.06 12.59
C ALA A 243 10.05 0.78 12.66
N SER A 244 9.54 -0.17 11.87
CA SER A 244 8.12 -0.54 11.88
C SER A 244 7.71 -1.12 13.23
N TRP A 245 8.57 -1.96 13.85
CA TRP A 245 8.29 -2.53 15.17
C TRP A 245 8.19 -1.45 16.25
N MET A 246 9.14 -0.51 16.30
CA MET A 246 9.11 0.60 17.26
C MET A 246 7.90 1.50 17.05
N PHE A 247 7.59 1.82 15.79
CA PHE A 247 6.42 2.61 15.42
C PHE A 247 5.12 1.96 15.91
N PHE A 248 4.89 0.69 15.58
CA PHE A 248 3.66 0.01 16.00
C PHE A 248 3.61 -0.25 17.50
N LYS A 249 4.75 -0.45 18.17
CA LYS A 249 4.78 -0.58 19.63
C LYS A 249 4.26 0.69 20.31
N ALA A 250 4.78 1.85 19.91
CA ALA A 250 4.34 3.13 20.47
C ALA A 250 2.88 3.43 20.12
N ARG A 251 2.50 3.20 18.86
CA ARG A 251 1.15 3.46 18.37
C ARG A 251 0.09 2.56 19.02
N ILE A 252 0.35 1.26 19.13
CA ILE A 252 -0.57 0.32 19.81
C ILE A 252 -0.72 0.68 21.28
N TYR A 253 0.37 1.08 21.95
CA TYR A 253 0.29 1.48 23.35
C TYR A 253 -0.66 2.68 23.54
N ASP A 254 -0.51 3.72 22.73
CA ASP A 254 -1.33 4.93 22.77
C ASP A 254 -2.80 4.68 22.38
N GLU A 255 -3.03 3.91 21.32
CA GLU A 255 -4.38 3.57 20.87
C GLU A 255 -5.13 2.70 21.87
N GLU A 256 -4.47 1.74 22.52
CA GLU A 256 -5.13 0.90 23.53
C GLU A 256 -5.56 1.67 24.78
N ILE A 257 -4.90 2.78 25.13
CA ILE A 257 -5.38 3.69 26.18
C ILE A 257 -6.72 4.29 25.78
N SER A 258 -6.83 4.74 24.54
CA SER A 258 -8.05 5.35 24.01
C SER A 258 -9.17 4.32 23.89
N LEU A 259 -8.88 3.10 23.42
CA LEU A 259 -9.85 2.00 23.35
C LEU A 259 -10.37 1.58 24.73
N LEU A 260 -9.52 1.57 25.76
CA LEU A 260 -9.96 1.35 27.15
C LEU A 260 -10.89 2.47 27.62
N ASN A 261 -10.57 3.73 27.34
CA ASN A 261 -11.45 4.85 27.69
C ASN A 261 -12.80 4.79 26.94
N PHE A 262 -12.83 4.23 25.72
CA PHE A 262 -14.03 4.18 24.89
C PHE A 262 -14.98 3.03 25.25
N PHE A 263 -14.42 1.88 25.65
CA PHE A 263 -15.17 0.62 25.77
C PHE A 263 -15.02 -0.05 27.13
N GLY A 264 -14.13 0.41 28.01
CA GLY A 264 -13.97 -0.08 29.38
C GLY A 264 -13.74 -1.59 29.45
N GLU A 265 -14.58 -2.26 30.24
CA GLU A 265 -14.53 -3.71 30.49
C GLU A 265 -14.62 -4.55 29.21
N ASP A 266 -15.41 -4.13 28.22
CA ASP A 266 -15.53 -4.88 26.96
C ASP A 266 -14.17 -5.03 26.24
N TYR A 267 -13.34 -3.98 26.30
CA TYR A 267 -11.99 -4.02 25.73
C TYR A 267 -11.01 -4.81 26.60
N LEU A 268 -11.17 -4.76 27.93
CA LEU A 268 -10.37 -5.59 28.85
C LEU A 268 -10.62 -7.08 28.61
N ASP A 269 -11.88 -7.49 28.50
CA ASP A 269 -12.28 -8.87 28.19
C ASP A 269 -11.73 -9.35 26.85
N TYR A 270 -11.79 -8.48 25.84
CA TYR A 270 -11.22 -8.77 24.53
C TYR A 270 -9.69 -8.92 24.60
N LYS A 271 -9.02 -8.04 25.36
CA LYS A 271 -7.57 -8.05 25.56
C LYS A 271 -7.06 -9.33 26.24
N GLN A 272 -7.85 -9.91 27.14
CA GLN A 272 -7.52 -11.19 27.77
C GLN A 272 -7.56 -12.37 26.80
N LYS A 273 -8.44 -12.32 25.79
CA LYS A 273 -8.70 -13.43 24.86
C LYS A 273 -7.83 -13.38 23.61
N VAL A 274 -7.49 -12.20 23.13
CA VAL A 274 -6.85 -12.00 21.82
C VAL A 274 -5.59 -11.16 21.97
N GLY A 275 -4.46 -11.59 21.41
CA GLY A 275 -3.17 -10.85 21.45
C GLY A 275 -3.08 -9.69 20.44
N THR A 276 -2.01 -8.88 20.50
CA THR A 276 -1.76 -7.79 19.53
C THR A 276 -1.39 -8.28 18.13
N GLY A 277 -0.95 -9.54 18.01
CA GLY A 277 -0.46 -10.16 16.77
C GLY A 277 0.97 -9.78 16.36
N LEU A 278 1.61 -8.80 17.01
CA LEU A 278 3.00 -8.44 16.73
C LEU A 278 3.97 -9.01 17.79
N PRO A 279 5.12 -9.58 17.37
CA PRO A 279 6.08 -10.18 18.31
C PRO A 279 6.54 -9.19 19.39
N TRP A 280 6.52 -9.61 20.65
CA TRP A 280 6.97 -8.83 21.82
C TRP A 280 6.26 -7.49 22.07
N ILE A 281 5.14 -7.19 21.41
CA ILE A 281 4.32 -6.01 21.67
C ILE A 281 3.12 -6.40 22.51
N LYS A 282 3.11 -6.03 23.81
CA LYS A 282 2.01 -6.39 24.73
C LYS A 282 0.84 -5.39 24.74
N GLY A 283 1.01 -4.22 24.13
CA GLY A 283 0.09 -3.10 24.20
C GLY A 283 0.06 -2.43 25.59
N TYR A 284 -0.99 -1.67 25.90
CA TYR A 284 -1.10 -0.93 27.16
C TYR A 284 -1.43 -1.85 28.34
N LYS A 285 -0.58 -1.90 29.37
CA LYS A 285 -0.88 -2.69 30.57
C LYS A 285 -1.54 -1.78 31.60
N VAL A 286 -2.72 -2.18 32.08
CA VAL A 286 -3.28 -1.62 33.30
C VAL A 286 -2.46 -2.21 34.44
N GLU A 287 -1.70 -1.38 35.15
CA GLU A 287 -1.07 -1.81 36.39
C GLU A 287 -2.17 -1.99 37.46
N PRO A 288 -2.14 -3.09 38.24
CA PRO A 288 -3.13 -3.37 39.27
C PRO A 288 -3.07 -2.37 40.43
#